data_AF-A0A940QMW3-F1
#
_entry.id   AF-A0A940QMW3-F1
#
_cell.length_a   1.000
_cell.length_b   1.000
_cell.length_c   1.000
_cell.angle_alpha   90.00
_cell.angle_beta   90.00
_cell.angle_gamma   90.00
#
_symmetry.space_group_name_H-M   'P 1'
#
loop_
_entity.id
_entity.type
_entity.pdbx_description
1 polymer ?
#
loop_
_entity_poly.entity_id
_entity_poly.type
_entity_poly.pdbx_seq_one_letter_code
_entity_poly.pdbx_strand_id
1 'polypeptide(L)'
;AAVIEAGMVRLFWVALPLVLNGVLDVFVCSMRGMGYSTMPTILMILGICGVRLTWLWTVFPAHRTLEVIYMCFPLSWTVTSIILGILWIRCHHKLMQRA
;
A
#
# COMPACT_ATOMS: atom_id res chain seq x y z
N ALA A 1 -12.20 -14.33 -25.96
CA ALA A 1 -10.87 -14.66 -25.42
C ALA A 1 -10.15 -13.44 -24.84
N ALA A 2 -9.96 -12.34 -25.61
CA ALA A 2 -9.19 -11.16 -25.18
C ALA A 2 -9.58 -10.55 -23.82
N VAL A 3 -10.87 -10.53 -23.46
CA VAL A 3 -11.32 -10.00 -22.15
C VAL A 3 -10.87 -10.88 -20.99
N ILE A 4 -10.85 -12.20 -21.18
CA ILE A 4 -10.41 -13.17 -20.17
C ILE A 4 -8.92 -12.98 -19.94
N GLU A 5 -8.13 -12.86 -21.00
CA GLU A 5 -6.68 -12.64 -20.94
C GLU A 5 -6.32 -11.33 -20.20
N ALA A 6 -6.98 -10.22 -20.55
CA ALA A 6 -6.81 -8.96 -19.83
C ALA A 6 -7.22 -9.06 -18.34
N GLY A 7 -8.28 -9.83 -18.06
CA GLY A 7 -8.71 -10.14 -16.69
C GLY A 7 -7.66 -10.91 -15.90
N MET A 8 -7.02 -11.91 -16.52
CA MET A 8 -5.98 -12.73 -15.90
C MET A 8 -4.75 -11.90 -15.52
N VAL A 9 -4.32 -10.99 -16.40
CA VAL A 9 -3.20 -10.06 -16.12
C VAL A 9 -3.50 -9.19 -14.89
N ARG A 10 -4.71 -8.62 -14.82
CA ARG A 10 -5.13 -7.82 -13.66
C ARG A 10 -5.21 -8.66 -12.38
N LEU A 11 -5.72 -9.88 -12.47
CA LEU A 11 -5.82 -10.80 -11.33
C LEU A 11 -4.42 -11.09 -10.76
N PHE A 12 -3.45 -11.33 -11.64
CA PHE A 12 -2.07 -11.58 -11.27
C PHE A 12 -1.41 -10.37 -10.58
N TRP A 13 -1.55 -9.18 -11.15
CA TRP A 13 -0.89 -7.99 -10.61
C TRP A 13 -1.58 -7.33 -9.42
N VAL A 14 -2.89 -7.56 -9.23
CA VAL A 14 -3.69 -6.87 -8.20
C VAL A 14 -4.25 -7.84 -7.17
N ALA A 15 -4.86 -8.94 -7.58
CA ALA A 15 -5.57 -9.84 -6.66
C ALA A 15 -4.61 -10.75 -5.88
N LEU A 16 -3.56 -11.26 -6.53
CA LEU A 16 -2.51 -12.05 -5.88
C LEU A 16 -1.80 -11.27 -4.74
N PRO A 17 -1.34 -10.02 -4.95
CA PRO A 17 -0.73 -9.22 -3.89
C PRO A 17 -1.72 -8.62 -2.88
N LEU A 18 -3.01 -8.93 -2.94
CA LEU A 18 -4.01 -8.40 -2.00
C LEU A 18 -3.70 -8.79 -0.54
N VAL A 19 -2.97 -9.88 -0.31
CA VAL A 19 -2.47 -10.25 1.02
C VAL A 19 -1.59 -9.13 1.62
N LEU A 20 -0.78 -8.45 0.80
CA LEU A 20 0.03 -7.30 1.25
C LEU A 20 -0.84 -6.13 1.70
N ASN A 21 -1.96 -5.90 1.00
CA ASN A 21 -2.94 -4.91 1.40
C ASN A 21 -3.61 -5.30 2.73
N GLY A 22 -3.91 -6.58 2.94
CA GLY A 22 -4.43 -7.06 4.21
C GLY A 22 -3.51 -6.76 5.40
N VAL A 23 -2.20 -6.95 5.23
CA VAL A 23 -1.19 -6.61 6.27
C VAL A 23 -1.20 -5.11 6.57
N LEU A 24 -1.27 -4.27 5.54
CA LEU A 24 -1.39 -2.81 5.69
C LEU A 24 -2.60 -2.42 6.54
N ASP A 25 -3.77 -3.02 6.24
CA ASP A 25 -5.01 -2.72 6.94
C ASP A 25 -4.96 -3.14 8.42
N VAL A 26 -4.28 -4.24 8.75
CA VAL A 26 -4.08 -4.67 10.15
C VAL A 26 -3.29 -3.64 10.95
N PHE A 27 -2.18 -3.10 10.41
CA PHE A 27 -1.41 -2.08 11.10
C PHE A 27 -2.21 -0.80 11.33
N VAL A 28 -2.98 -0.37 10.33
CA VAL A 28 -3.84 0.82 10.40
C VAL A 28 -4.92 0.65 11.46
N CYS A 29 -5.64 -0.48 11.44
CA CYS A 29 -6.70 -0.76 12.40
C CYS A 29 -6.16 -0.87 13.83
N SER A 30 -5.00 -1.50 14.00
CA SER A 30 -4.33 -1.56 15.31
C SER A 30 -3.96 -0.16 15.82
N MET A 31 -3.37 0.70 14.98
CA MET A 31 -3.05 2.08 15.38
C MET A 31 -4.28 2.92 15.73
N ARG A 32 -5.38 2.75 15.01
CA ARG A 32 -6.67 3.37 15.33
C ARG A 32 -7.20 2.91 16.69
N GLY A 33 -7.05 1.62 17.01
CA GLY A 33 -7.40 1.06 18.32
C GLY A 33 -6.53 1.60 19.47
N MET A 34 -5.27 1.97 19.19
CA MET A 34 -4.36 2.64 20.15
C MET A 34 -4.65 4.14 20.33
N GLY A 35 -5.67 4.70 19.67
CA GLY A 35 -6.02 6.13 19.71
C GLY A 35 -5.27 7.01 18.71
N TYR A 36 -4.41 6.44 17.86
CA TYR A 36 -3.69 7.17 16.81
C TYR A 36 -4.39 7.00 15.44
N SER A 37 -5.44 7.79 15.16
CA SER A 37 -6.21 7.69 13.90
C SER A 37 -5.74 8.60 12.77
N THR A 38 -5.29 9.82 13.09
CA THR A 38 -4.89 10.82 12.09
C THR A 38 -3.56 10.46 11.42
N MET A 39 -2.58 10.01 12.21
CA MET A 39 -1.25 9.67 11.70
C MET A 39 -1.23 8.55 10.65
N PRO A 40 -1.88 7.38 10.85
CA PRO A 40 -1.92 6.34 9.81
C PRO A 40 -2.66 6.81 8.56
N THR A 41 -3.68 7.65 8.71
CA THR A 41 -4.48 8.13 7.57
C THR A 41 -3.67 9.03 6.65
N ILE A 42 -2.90 9.98 7.20
CA ILE A 42 -2.01 10.84 6.41
C ILE A 42 -0.95 10.01 5.69
N LEU A 43 -0.35 9.03 6.39
CA LEU A 43 0.67 8.17 5.81
C LEU A 43 0.13 7.26 4.71
N MET A 44 -1.11 6.78 4.82
CA MET A 44 -1.74 6.03 3.72
C MET A 44 -1.93 6.89 2.49
N ILE A 45 -2.38 8.14 2.65
CA ILE A 45 -2.55 9.05 1.50
C ILE A 45 -1.19 9.32 0.86
N LEU A 46 -0.19 9.69 1.63
CA LEU A 46 1.15 9.99 1.11
C LEU A 46 1.84 8.76 0.53
N GLY A 47 1.75 7.61 1.22
CA GLY A 47 2.35 6.36 0.79
C GLY A 47 1.67 5.81 -0.47
N ILE A 48 0.38 5.50 -0.40
CA ILE A 48 -0.31 4.84 -1.51
C ILE A 48 -0.47 5.80 -2.69
N CYS A 49 -1.08 6.97 -2.47
CA CYS A 49 -1.36 7.89 -3.57
C CYS A 49 -0.07 8.54 -4.08
N GLY A 50 0.85 8.93 -3.19
CA GLY A 50 2.12 9.52 -3.59
C GLY A 50 2.99 8.57 -4.40
N VAL A 51 3.10 7.30 -3.99
CA VAL A 51 3.86 6.29 -4.76
C VAL A 51 3.23 6.04 -6.11
N ARG A 52 1.89 5.93 -6.20
CA ARG A 52 1.18 5.74 -7.47
C ARG A 52 1.36 6.93 -8.42
N LEU A 53 1.24 8.15 -7.90
CA LEU A 53 1.47 9.37 -8.67
C LEU A 53 2.92 9.45 -9.18
N THR A 54 3.88 9.16 -8.31
CA THR A 54 5.31 9.14 -8.67
C THR A 54 5.58 8.13 -9.77
N TRP A 55 5.00 6.93 -9.68
CA TRP A 55 5.16 5.88 -10.69
C TRP A 55 4.57 6.28 -12.05
N LEU A 56 3.36 6.86 -12.04
CA LEU A 56 2.71 7.34 -13.26
C LEU A 56 3.43 8.52 -13.90
N TRP A 57 4.14 9.33 -13.12
CA TRP A 57 4.89 10.46 -13.65
C TRP A 57 6.29 10.06 -14.17
N THR A 58 6.89 9.00 -13.61
CA THR A 58 8.29 8.62 -13.92
C THR A 58 8.39 7.40 -14.82
N VAL A 59 7.76 6.28 -14.46
CA VAL A 59 7.93 4.97 -15.13
C VAL A 59 6.95 4.80 -16.28
N PHE A 60 5.71 5.24 -16.09
CA PHE A 60 4.67 5.09 -17.12
C PHE A 60 4.99 5.81 -18.45
N PRO A 61 5.60 7.01 -18.49
CA PRO A 61 5.99 7.64 -19.75
C PRO A 61 7.02 6.83 -20.54
N ALA A 62 7.87 6.06 -19.85
CA ALA A 62 8.88 5.22 -20.49
C ALA A 62 8.27 3.95 -21.09
N HIS A 63 7.26 3.35 -20.45
CA HIS A 63 6.61 2.13 -20.92
C HIS A 63 5.09 2.22 -20.75
N ARG A 64 4.39 2.56 -21.83
CA ARG A 64 2.93 2.77 -21.84
C ARG A 64 2.18 1.45 -22.04
N THR A 65 2.28 0.54 -21.07
CA THR A 65 1.54 -0.73 -21.08
C THR A 65 0.64 -0.86 -19.86
N LEU A 66 -0.43 -1.66 -19.96
CA LEU A 66 -1.36 -1.90 -18.85
C LEU A 66 -0.68 -2.58 -17.66
N GLU A 67 0.28 -3.47 -17.93
CA GLU A 67 1.04 -4.16 -16.88
C GLU A 67 1.85 -3.18 -16.05
N VAL A 68 2.50 -2.20 -16.67
CA VAL A 68 3.28 -1.16 -15.97
C VAL A 68 2.39 -0.32 -15.08
N ILE A 69 1.13 -0.07 -15.48
CA ILE A 69 0.15 0.58 -14.61
C ILE A 69 -0.20 -0.33 -13.43
N TYR A 70 -0.40 -1.63 -13.65
CA TYR A 70 -0.78 -2.54 -12.56
C TYR A 70 0.36 -2.83 -11.57
N MET A 71 1.63 -2.77 -11.99
CA MET A 71 2.78 -2.92 -11.09
C MET A 71 2.84 -1.86 -9.99
N CYS A 72 2.26 -0.68 -10.19
CA CYS A 72 2.28 0.36 -9.15
C CYS A 72 1.46 -0.01 -7.91
N PHE A 73 0.48 -0.93 -8.03
CA PHE A 73 -0.37 -1.38 -6.92
C PHE A 73 0.44 -2.15 -5.87
N PRO A 74 1.06 -3.31 -6.19
CA PRO A 74 1.85 -4.06 -5.21
C PRO A 74 2.99 -3.22 -4.66
N LEU A 75 3.65 -2.41 -5.49
CA LEU A 75 4.74 -1.54 -5.04
C LEU A 75 4.25 -0.49 -4.03
N SER A 76 3.11 0.17 -4.30
CA SER A 76 2.51 1.13 -3.36
C SER A 76 2.13 0.50 -2.01
N TRP A 77 1.62 -0.73 -2.03
CA TRP A 77 1.27 -1.47 -0.81
C TRP A 77 2.51 -1.89 -0.03
N THR A 78 3.52 -2.46 -0.69
CA THR A 78 4.77 -2.86 -0.02
C THR A 78 5.45 -1.67 0.66
N VAL A 79 5.60 -0.55 -0.04
CA VAL A 79 6.23 0.66 0.53
C VAL A 79 5.43 1.19 1.72
N THR A 80 4.10 1.29 1.57
CA THR A 80 3.24 1.84 2.65
C THR A 80 3.18 0.90 3.85
N SER A 81 3.16 -0.43 3.65
CA SER A 81 3.20 -1.43 4.72
C SER A 81 4.48 -1.35 5.53
N ILE A 82 5.64 -1.12 4.91
CA ILE A 82 6.91 -0.95 5.61
C ILE A 82 6.88 0.31 6.49
N ILE A 83 6.44 1.44 5.93
CA ILE A 83 6.36 2.72 6.65
C ILE A 83 5.41 2.60 7.85
N LEU A 84 4.22 2.03 7.65
CA LEU A 84 3.24 1.81 8.71
C LEU A 84 3.72 0.80 9.75
N GLY A 85 4.41 -0.27 9.34
CA GLY A 85 5.00 -1.24 10.26
C GLY A 85 6.03 -0.60 11.20
N ILE A 86 6.92 0.24 10.68
CA ILE A 86 7.89 0.99 11.50
C ILE A 86 7.17 1.91 12.48
N LEU A 87 6.16 2.65 12.01
CA LEU A 87 5.40 3.56 12.87
C LEU A 87 4.63 2.79 13.94
N TRP A 88 3.99 1.68 13.58
CA TRP A 88 3.26 0.82 14.50
C TRP A 88 4.17 0.34 15.63
N ILE A 89 5.39 -0.15 15.32
CA ILE A 89 6.37 -0.56 16.34
C ILE A 89 6.69 0.61 17.28
N ARG A 90 6.92 1.81 16.74
CA ARG A 90 7.23 3.00 17.54
C ARG A 90 6.06 3.41 18.45
N CYS A 91 4.84 3.42 17.93
CA CYS A 91 3.64 3.75 18.70
C CYS A 91 3.36 2.70 19.78
N HIS A 92 3.51 1.42 19.44
CA HIS A 92 3.32 0.31 20.37
C HIS A 92 4.32 0.38 21.53
N HIS A 93 5.61 0.62 21.24
CA HIS A 93 6.62 0.82 22.28
C HIS A 93 6.29 2.01 23.20
N LYS A 94 5.87 3.14 22.63
CA LYS A 94 5.46 4.31 23.43
C LYS A 94 4.22 4.05 24.28
N LEU A 95 3.28 3.25 23.79
CA LEU A 95 2.09 2.87 24.55
C LEU A 95 2.46 1.97 25.73
N MET A 96 3.30 0.95 25.51
CA MET A 96 3.78 0.05 26.56
C MET A 96 4.64 0.74 27.62
N GLN A 97 5.34 1.83 27.28
CA GLN A 97 6.08 2.65 28.25
C GLN A 97 5.19 3.54 29.12
N ARG A 98 3.95 3.79 28.69
CA ARG A 98 2.98 4.64 29.40
C ARG A 98 2.00 3.83 30.26
N ALA A 99 1.90 2.53 30.02
CA ALA A 99 1.12 1.59 30.81
C ALA A 99 1.95 1.10 32.01
#